data_AF-A0A523K125-F1
#
_entry.id   AF-A0A523K125-F1
#
_cell.length_a   1.000
_cell.length_b   1.000
_cell.length_c   1.000
_cell.angle_alpha   90.00
_cell.angle_beta   90.00
_cell.angle_gamma   90.00
#
_symmetry.space_group_name_H-M   'P 1'
#
loop_
_entity.id
_entity.type
_entity.pdbx_description
1 polymer ?
#
loop_
_entity_poly.entity_id
_entity_poly.type
_entity_poly.pdbx_seq_one_letter_code
_entity_poly.pdbx_strand_id
1 'polypeptide(L)'
;MAQSSFNPDRHKWREVLGEPGLSYKVRHDYTILGYDLAAGTLDMVVRWRGDGGHCPIHRHTSTTTVLVLEGEQHLWDLHPDGTRDEPR
;
A
#
# COMPACT_ATOMS: atom_id res chain seq x y z
N MET A 1 18.01 19.08 12.89
CA MET A 1 18.05 17.81 12.11
C MET A 1 17.67 18.15 10.68
N ALA A 2 18.47 17.76 9.69
CA ALA A 2 18.13 18.08 8.30
C ALA A 2 16.86 17.30 7.92
N GLN A 3 15.80 18.03 7.61
CA GLN A 3 14.53 17.46 7.20
C GLN A 3 14.67 17.00 5.75
N SER A 4 15.09 15.76 5.54
CA SER A 4 15.12 15.17 4.21
C SER A 4 13.71 14.75 3.83
N SER A 5 13.09 15.44 2.88
CA SER A 5 11.86 14.99 2.24
C SER A 5 12.10 13.71 1.45
N PHE A 6 11.12 12.82 1.40
CA PHE A 6 11.14 11.69 0.48
C PHE A 6 11.24 12.20 -0.96
N ASN A 7 12.19 11.66 -1.75
CA ASN A 7 12.34 11.98 -3.16
C ASN A 7 11.98 10.74 -4.01
N PRO A 8 10.81 10.70 -4.66
CA PRO A 8 10.34 9.53 -5.40
C PRO A 8 11.20 9.21 -6.64
N ASP A 9 11.93 10.17 -7.18
CA ASP A 9 12.72 10.00 -8.42
C ASP A 9 13.98 9.16 -8.19
N ARG A 10 14.36 8.92 -6.93
CA ARG A 10 15.53 8.13 -6.55
C ARG A 10 15.26 6.62 -6.48
N HIS A 11 14.02 6.20 -6.73
CA HIS A 11 13.58 4.82 -6.52
C HIS A 11 13.11 4.16 -7.81
N LYS A 12 13.34 2.84 -7.89
CA LYS A 12 12.80 2.02 -8.96
C LYS A 12 11.39 1.59 -8.60
N TRP A 13 10.43 2.05 -9.38
CA TRP A 13 9.02 1.73 -9.21
C TRP A 13 8.63 0.46 -9.98
N ARG A 14 7.71 -0.31 -9.41
CA ARG A 14 7.08 -1.46 -10.05
C ARG A 14 5.58 -1.22 -10.11
N GLU A 15 5.01 -1.29 -11.31
CA GLU A 15 3.55 -1.20 -11.49
C GLU A 15 2.91 -2.55 -11.14
N VAL A 16 1.79 -2.48 -10.44
CA VAL A 16 0.89 -3.59 -10.15
C VAL A 16 -0.43 -3.31 -10.86
N LEU A 17 -0.88 -4.29 -11.64
CA LEU A 17 -2.15 -4.25 -12.35
C LEU A 17 -3.03 -5.40 -11.86
N GLY A 18 -4.33 -5.13 -11.75
CA GLY A 18 -5.32 -6.15 -11.48
C GLY A 18 -5.53 -7.09 -12.66
N GLU A 19 -6.02 -8.29 -12.36
CA GLU A 19 -6.52 -9.20 -13.38
C GLU A 19 -7.72 -8.61 -14.12
N PRO A 20 -7.89 -8.91 -15.41
CA PRO A 20 -9.10 -8.54 -16.14
C PRO A 20 -10.37 -9.09 -15.48
N GLY A 21 -11.44 -8.30 -15.43
CA GLY A 21 -12.75 -8.73 -14.94
C GLY A 21 -13.00 -8.52 -13.44
N LEU A 22 -12.06 -7.91 -12.72
CA LEU A 22 -12.31 -7.45 -11.35
C LEU A 22 -13.42 -6.38 -11.32
N SER A 23 -14.28 -6.43 -10.30
CA SER A 23 -15.34 -5.44 -10.09
C SER A 23 -14.82 -4.08 -9.61
N TYR A 24 -13.52 -3.98 -9.32
CA TYR A 24 -12.86 -2.76 -8.86
C TYR A 24 -11.47 -2.64 -9.48
N LYS A 25 -10.97 -1.41 -9.57
CA LYS A 25 -9.71 -1.10 -10.21
C LYS A 25 -8.54 -1.39 -9.28
N VAL A 26 -7.69 -2.34 -9.66
CA VAL A 26 -6.37 -2.54 -9.04
C VAL A 26 -5.31 -1.95 -9.96
N ARG A 27 -4.72 -0.83 -9.52
CA ARG A 27 -3.58 -0.20 -10.17
C ARG A 27 -2.83 0.66 -9.17
N HIS A 28 -1.57 0.34 -8.92
CA HIS A 28 -0.68 1.15 -8.10
C HIS A 28 0.78 0.86 -8.45
N ASP A 29 1.67 1.77 -8.09
CA ASP A 29 3.10 1.49 -8.13
C ASP A 29 3.60 1.27 -6.71
N TYR A 30 4.62 0.42 -6.55
CA TYR A 30 5.36 0.35 -5.29
C TYR A 30 6.87 0.37 -5.51
N THR A 31 7.59 0.74 -4.45
CA THR A 31 9.03 0.59 -4.36
C THR A 31 9.43 0.14 -2.96
N ILE A 32 10.49 -0.65 -2.85
CA ILE A 32 11.04 -1.13 -1.58
C ILE A 32 12.12 -0.15 -1.13
N LEU A 33 11.99 0.34 0.10
CA LEU A 33 12.98 1.21 0.74
C LEU A 33 14.07 0.42 1.45
N GLY A 34 13.70 -0.69 2.07
CA GLY A 34 14.59 -1.56 2.83
C GLY A 34 13.86 -2.81 3.35
N TYR A 35 14.63 -3.78 3.83
CA TYR A 35 14.10 -4.99 4.46
C TYR A 35 15.15 -5.64 5.37
N ASP A 36 14.69 -6.41 6.34
CA ASP A 36 15.53 -7.30 7.16
C ASP A 36 14.89 -8.69 7.19
N LEU A 37 15.60 -9.68 6.66
CA LEU A 37 15.11 -11.06 6.58
C LEU A 37 15.09 -11.76 7.93
N ALA A 38 16.04 -11.46 8.82
CA ALA A 38 16.10 -12.08 10.14
C ALA A 38 15.02 -11.51 11.06
N ALA A 39 14.77 -10.19 10.95
CA ALA A 39 13.71 -9.53 11.70
C ALA A 39 12.32 -9.69 11.04
N GLY A 40 12.24 -10.07 9.77
CA GLY A 40 10.98 -10.22 9.04
C GLY A 40 10.30 -8.89 8.73
N THR A 41 11.07 -7.83 8.47
CA THR A 41 10.54 -6.47 8.22
C THR A 41 10.72 -6.04 6.78
N LEU A 42 9.81 -5.18 6.31
CA LEU A 42 9.80 -4.63 4.97
C LEU A 42 9.27 -3.20 5.01
N ASP A 43 10.08 -2.26 4.52
CA ASP A 43 9.68 -0.87 4.33
C ASP A 43 9.44 -0.61 2.85
N MET A 44 8.27 -0.06 2.52
CA MET A 44 7.91 0.26 1.15
C MET A 44 7.09 1.54 1.04
N VAL A 45 7.08 2.12 -0.16
CA VAL A 45 6.14 3.17 -0.53
C VAL A 45 5.25 2.63 -1.62
N VAL A 46 3.95 2.86 -1.47
CA VAL A 46 2.93 2.56 -2.47
C VAL A 46 2.30 3.88 -2.89
N ARG A 47 2.04 4.05 -4.19
CA ARG A 47 1.37 5.24 -4.73
C ARG A 47 0.29 4.89 -5.74
N TRP A 48 -0.73 5.73 -5.78
CA TRP A 48 -1.83 5.66 -6.73
C TRP A 48 -1.86 6.93 -7.58
N ARG A 49 -2.54 6.85 -8.73
CA ARG A 49 -2.66 7.98 -9.65
C ARG A 49 -3.79 8.96 -9.28
N GLY A 50 -4.43 8.78 -8.13
CA GLY A 50 -5.61 9.55 -7.71
C GLY A 50 -6.89 9.20 -8.50
N ASP A 51 -6.94 8.01 -9.10
CA ASP A 51 -7.97 7.58 -10.03
C ASP A 51 -8.83 6.42 -9.49
N GLY A 52 -8.96 6.35 -8.16
CA GLY A 52 -9.72 5.33 -7.43
C GLY A 52 -9.09 3.92 -7.46
N GLY A 53 -7.77 3.83 -7.63
CA GLY A 53 -7.08 2.54 -7.62
C GLY A 53 -7.01 1.89 -6.23
N HIS A 54 -6.93 0.55 -6.23
CA HIS A 54 -6.90 -0.28 -5.02
C HIS A 54 -5.65 -1.20 -5.00
N CYS A 55 -5.37 -1.79 -3.85
CA CYS A 55 -4.58 -3.02 -3.77
C CYS A 55 -5.46 -4.25 -4.09
N PRO A 56 -4.88 -5.37 -4.53
CA PRO A 56 -5.53 -6.67 -4.36
C PRO A 56 -5.93 -6.85 -2.89
N ILE A 57 -7.09 -7.48 -2.62
CA ILE A 57 -7.46 -7.81 -1.24
C ILE A 57 -6.48 -8.86 -0.72
N HIS A 58 -5.82 -8.56 0.40
CA HIS A 58 -4.85 -9.45 1.02
C HIS A 58 -4.89 -9.32 2.55
N ARG A 59 -4.33 -10.32 3.23
CA ARG A 59 -4.20 -10.35 4.70
C ARG A 59 -2.75 -10.04 5.08
N HIS A 60 -2.56 -9.30 6.14
CA HIS A 60 -1.24 -9.12 6.74
C HIS A 60 -0.99 -10.23 7.77
N THR A 61 0.19 -10.85 7.72
CA THR A 61 0.61 -11.88 8.68
C THR A 61 1.49 -11.32 9.79
N SER A 62 1.74 -10.01 9.79
CA SER A 62 2.53 -9.27 10.77
C SER A 62 1.94 -7.87 10.96
N THR A 63 2.33 -7.19 12.04
CA THR A 63 1.94 -5.81 12.31
C THR A 63 2.32 -4.93 11.12
N THR A 64 1.39 -4.09 10.69
CA THR A 64 1.58 -3.16 9.58
C THR A 64 1.27 -1.76 10.05
N THR A 65 2.18 -0.83 9.78
CA THR A 65 2.05 0.59 10.09
C THR A 65 2.05 1.37 8.78
N VAL A 66 1.14 2.34 8.64
CA VAL A 66 1.08 3.19 7.46
C VAL A 66 1.23 4.65 7.85
N LEU A 67 2.03 5.38 7.08
CA LEU A 67 2.12 6.84 7.13
C LEU A 67 1.72 7.37 5.75
N VAL A 68 0.67 8.20 5.71
CA VAL A 68 0.26 8.89 4.48
C VAL A 68 1.21 10.05 4.23
N LEU A 69 1.96 9.99 3.12
CA LEU A 69 2.88 11.07 2.72
C LEU A 69 2.16 12.17 1.94
N GLU A 70 1.14 11.81 1.15
CA GLU A 70 0.33 12.72 0.34
C GLU A 70 -1.02 12.06 0.02
N GLY A 71 -2.08 12.87 -0.07
CA GLY A 71 -3.43 12.41 -0.40
C GLY A 71 -4.15 11.75 0.79
N GLU A 72 -4.92 10.71 0.48
CA GLU A 72 -5.71 9.96 1.47
C GLU A 72 -5.58 8.46 1.20
N GLN A 73 -5.70 7.67 2.27
CA GLN A 73 -5.86 6.23 2.19
C GLN A 73 -7.15 5.87 2.92
N HIS A 74 -8.04 5.15 2.24
CA HIS A 74 -9.27 4.65 2.85
C HIS A 74 -9.11 3.16 3.12
N LEU A 75 -9.33 2.76 4.37
CA LEU A 75 -9.18 1.37 4.79
C LEU A 75 -10.46 0.85 5.42
N TRP A 76 -10.76 -0.41 5.13
CA TRP A 76 -11.79 -1.18 5.81
C TRP A 76 -11.25 -2.59 6.01
N ASP A 77 -11.56 -3.16 7.17
CA ASP A 77 -11.16 -4.53 7.51
C ASP A 77 -12.32 -5.49 7.26
N LEU A 78 -11.98 -6.73 6.90
CA LEU A 78 -12.92 -7.85 6.86
C LEU A 78 -12.71 -8.68 8.13
N HIS A 79 -13.73 -8.73 8.98
CA HIS A 79 -13.69 -9.46 10.23
C HIS A 79 -13.87 -10.98 10.03
N PRO A 80 -13.50 -11.81 11.02
CA PRO A 80 -13.65 -13.27 10.92
C PRO A 80 -15.08 -13.75 10.67
N ASP A 81 -16.09 -12.97 11.03
CA ASP A 81 -17.52 -13.25 10.80
C ASP A 81 -18.01 -12.80 9.41
N GLY A 82 -17.13 -12.21 8.59
CA GLY A 82 -17.44 -11.72 7.25
C GLY A 82 -18.00 -10.30 7.21
N THR A 83 -18.16 -9.62 8.34
CA THR A 83 -18.57 -8.21 8.39
C THR A 83 -17.41 -7.30 7.97
N ARG A 84 -17.74 -6.09 7.49
CA ARG A 84 -16.76 -5.07 7.10
C ARG A 84 -16.94 -3.82 7.94
N ASP A 85 -15.82 -3.19 8.26
CA ASP A 85 -15.84 -1.84 8.79
C ASP A 85 -16.28 -0.83 7.71
N GLU A 86 -16.85 0.28 8.16
CA GLU A 86 -16.99 1.46 7.31
C GLU A 86 -15.59 1.98 6.92
N PRO A 87 -15.40 2.51 5.69
CA PRO A 87 -14.13 3.09 5.29
C PRO A 87 -13.70 4.19 6.27
N ARG A 88 -12.50 4.06 6.83
CA ARG A 88 -11.84 5.09 7.66
C ARG A 88 -10.82 5.87 6.87
#